data_AF-A0A928W376-F1
#
_entry.id   AF-A0A928W376-F1
#
_cell.length_a   1.000
_cell.length_b   1.000
_cell.length_c   1.000
_cell.angle_alpha   90.00
_cell.angle_beta   90.00
_cell.angle_gamma   90.00
#
_symmetry.space_group_name_H-M   'P 1'
#
loop_
_entity.id
_entity.type
_entity.pdbx_description
1 polymer ?
#
loop_
_entity_poly.entity_id
_entity_poly.type
_entity_poly.pdbx_seq_one_letter_code
_entity_poly.pdbx_strand_id
1 'polypeptide(L)'
;MKLSILFESPFWIALIEDERDGLLYATRHVFGSEPSSENVYEFILSLEYKTLLERMRVGLPIDPAAKKRRINPKRLQRQIRREKERSGISTQSQEVMRIQQEENKQEQVAVSKEERAAKREYKRELARNKRKQKHRGR
;
A
#
# COMPACT_ATOMS: atom_id res chain seq x y z
N MET A 1 -7.38 -14.45 -1.94
CA MET A 1 -6.18 -14.00 -1.20
C MET A 1 -5.01 -14.97 -1.33
N LYS A 2 -3.81 -14.44 -1.59
CA LYS A 2 -2.54 -15.15 -1.75
C LYS A 2 -1.44 -14.33 -1.07
N LEU A 3 -0.59 -14.98 -0.26
CA LEU A 3 0.61 -14.40 0.33
C LEU A 3 1.84 -14.99 -0.35
N SER A 4 2.80 -14.16 -0.74
CA SER A 4 4.06 -14.59 -1.37
C SER A 4 5.24 -13.91 -0.70
N ILE A 5 6.19 -14.71 -0.22
CA ILE A 5 7.44 -14.20 0.35
C ILE A 5 8.48 -14.18 -0.76
N LEU A 6 9.05 -13.01 -1.02
CA LEU A 6 10.04 -12.83 -2.07
C LEU A 6 11.13 -11.86 -1.64
N PHE A 7 12.31 -12.00 -2.25
CA PHE A 7 13.43 -11.11 -2.03
C PHE A 7 13.41 -9.97 -3.04
N GLU A 8 13.27 -8.74 -2.57
CA GLU A 8 13.41 -7.51 -3.34
C GLU A 8 14.58 -6.72 -2.74
N SER A 9 15.75 -6.81 -3.38
CA SER A 9 17.00 -6.26 -2.84
C SER A 9 16.82 -4.83 -2.31
N PRO A 10 17.23 -4.53 -1.06
CA PRO A 10 18.00 -5.38 -0.13
C PRO A 10 17.15 -6.20 0.87
N PHE A 11 15.83 -6.26 0.71
CA PHE A 11 14.92 -6.76 1.75
C PHE A 11 14.08 -7.96 1.32
N TRP A 12 13.67 -8.76 2.31
CA TRP A 12 12.58 -9.71 2.14
C TRP A 12 11.23 -9.02 2.36
N ILE A 13 10.28 -9.33 1.48
CA ILE A 13 8.95 -8.75 1.51
C ILE A 13 7.88 -9.84 1.48
N ALA A 14 6.76 -9.56 2.12
CA ALA A 14 5.49 -10.24 1.92
C ALA A 14 4.66 -9.45 0.90
N LEU A 15 4.39 -10.05 -0.26
CA LEU A 15 3.39 -9.58 -1.20
C LEU A 15 2.06 -10.25 -0.89
N ILE A 16 1.02 -9.45 -0.66
CA ILE A 16 -0.33 -9.93 -0.42
C ILE A 16 -1.17 -9.51 -1.63
N GLU A 17 -1.73 -10.50 -2.31
CA GLU A 17 -2.63 -10.32 -3.46
C GLU A 17 -4.03 -10.81 -3.07
N ASP A 18 -5.06 -10.01 -3.35
CA ASP A 18 -6.44 -10.42 -3.14
C ASP A 18 -7.30 -10.13 -4.37
N GLU A 19 -7.99 -11.16 -4.87
CA GLU A 19 -8.87 -11.06 -6.03
C GLU A 19 -10.31 -11.05 -5.52
N ARG A 20 -11.02 -9.93 -5.68
CA ARG A 20 -12.41 -9.75 -5.24
C ARG A 20 -13.18 -9.06 -6.35
N ASP A 21 -14.35 -9.60 -6.70
CA ASP A 21 -15.26 -9.01 -7.70
C ASP A 21 -14.60 -8.68 -9.07
N GLY A 22 -13.61 -9.48 -9.49
CA GLY A 22 -12.88 -9.27 -10.74
C GLY A 22 -11.80 -8.17 -10.67
N LEU A 23 -11.53 -7.62 -9.49
CA LEU A 23 -10.48 -6.66 -9.23
C LEU A 23 -9.31 -7.31 -8.46
N LEU A 24 -8.08 -6.95 -8.82
CA LEU A 24 -6.86 -7.30 -8.10
C LEU A 24 -6.52 -6.19 -7.11
N TYR A 25 -6.40 -6.57 -5.85
CA TYR A 25 -5.85 -5.75 -4.78
C TYR A 25 -4.47 -6.29 -4.42
N ALA A 26 -3.53 -5.39 -4.13
CA ALA A 26 -2.19 -5.79 -3.74
C ALA A 26 -1.58 -4.81 -2.74
N THR A 27 -0.83 -5.33 -1.78
CA THR A 27 0.00 -4.55 -0.85
C THR A 27 1.25 -5.34 -0.50
N ARG A 28 2.25 -4.65 0.05
CA ARG A 28 3.46 -5.28 0.54
C ARG A 28 3.76 -4.93 1.99
N HIS A 29 4.33 -5.88 2.71
CA HIS A 29 4.99 -5.70 3.99
C HIS A 29 6.47 -6.03 3.83
N VAL A 30 7.34 -5.30 4.53
CA VAL A 30 8.80 -5.48 4.45
C VAL A 30 9.28 -6.09 5.75
N PHE A 31 9.82 -7.32 5.69
CA PHE A 31 10.44 -8.00 6.83
C PHE A 31 11.87 -7.53 7.09
N GLY A 32 12.55 -7.04 6.05
CA GLY A 32 13.96 -6.68 6.13
C GLY A 32 14.84 -7.89 5.88
N SER A 33 15.12 -8.68 6.92
CA SER A 33 15.87 -9.95 6.81
C SER A 33 14.98 -11.11 6.36
N GLU A 34 15.60 -12.23 5.98
CA GLU A 34 14.87 -13.46 5.63
C GLU A 34 13.97 -13.89 6.79
N PRO A 35 12.64 -13.92 6.60
CA PRO A 35 11.73 -14.27 7.68
C PRO A 35 11.73 -15.79 7.88
N SER A 36 11.75 -16.22 9.15
CA SER A 36 11.46 -17.62 9.49
C SER A 36 9.97 -17.92 9.22
N SER A 37 9.61 -19.20 9.14
CA SER A 37 8.21 -19.61 9.07
C SER A 37 7.37 -19.10 10.25
N GLU A 38 7.97 -19.03 11.43
CA GLU A 38 7.35 -18.49 12.64
C GLU A 38 7.09 -16.98 12.51
N ASN A 39 8.07 -16.21 12.03
CA ASN A 39 7.90 -14.77 11.79
C ASN A 39 6.76 -14.50 10.79
N VAL A 40 6.66 -15.30 9.72
CA VAL A 40 5.56 -15.18 8.75
C VAL A 40 4.22 -15.50 9.40
N TYR A 41 4.17 -16.53 10.26
CA TYR A 41 2.96 -16.92 10.96
C TYR A 41 2.49 -15.85 11.95
N GLU A 42 3.40 -15.33 12.77
CA GLU A 42 3.13 -14.21 13.69
C GLU A 42 2.64 -12.98 12.93
N PHE A 43 3.28 -12.66 11.80
CA PHE A 43 2.84 -11.58 10.93
C PHE A 43 1.38 -11.77 10.47
N ILE A 44 1.00 -12.97 10.01
CA ILE A 44 -0.39 -13.24 9.57
C ILE A 44 -1.39 -13.04 10.72
N LEU A 45 -1.03 -13.41 11.95
CA LEU A 45 -1.89 -13.23 13.12
C LEU A 45 -1.91 -11.79 13.66
N SER A 46 -0.92 -10.99 13.30
CA SER A 46 -0.73 -9.63 13.80
C SER A 46 -1.87 -8.68 13.41
N LEU A 47 -2.05 -7.63 14.21
CA LEU A 47 -2.91 -6.51 13.83
C LEU A 47 -2.38 -5.79 12.58
N GLU A 48 -1.06 -5.78 12.37
CA GLU A 48 -0.47 -5.14 11.19
C GLU A 48 -1.00 -5.77 9.89
N TYR A 49 -1.02 -7.09 9.81
CA TYR A 49 -1.58 -7.79 8.65
C TYR A 49 -3.05 -7.42 8.40
N LYS A 50 -3.87 -7.38 9.45
CA LYS A 50 -5.28 -6.94 9.33
C LYS A 50 -5.39 -5.50 8.82
N THR A 51 -4.60 -4.59 9.37
CA THR A 51 -4.60 -3.18 8.92
C THR A 51 -4.14 -3.03 7.48
N LEU A 52 -3.21 -3.88 7.00
CA LEU A 52 -2.77 -3.87 5.62
C LEU A 52 -3.88 -4.30 4.65
N LEU A 53 -4.67 -5.30 5.04
CA LEU A 53 -5.84 -5.74 4.26
C LEU A 53 -6.91 -4.64 4.17
N GLU A 54 -7.19 -3.96 5.28
CA GLU A 54 -8.16 -2.84 5.32
C GLU A 54 -7.73 -1.63 4.49
N ARG A 55 -6.41 -1.44 4.32
CA ARG A 55 -5.84 -0.35 3.51
C ARG A 55 -5.87 -0.62 2.01
N MET A 56 -6.17 -1.85 1.57
CA MET A 56 -6.31 -2.17 0.15
C MET A 56 -7.64 -1.61 -0.40
N ARG A 57 -7.61 -0.37 -0.88
CA ARG A 57 -8.80 0.34 -1.41
C ARG A 57 -8.84 0.34 -2.93
N VAL A 58 -7.67 0.40 -3.57
CA VAL A 58 -7.55 0.40 -5.03
C VAL A 58 -7.49 -1.02 -5.56
N GLY A 59 -8.38 -1.33 -6.49
CA GLY A 59 -8.38 -2.58 -7.24
C GLY A 59 -8.19 -2.33 -8.73
N LEU A 60 -7.39 -3.15 -9.42
CA LEU A 60 -7.27 -3.13 -10.87
C LEU A 60 -8.12 -4.22 -11.53
N PRO A 61 -8.87 -3.92 -12.61
CA PRO A 61 -9.59 -4.94 -13.37
C PRO A 61 -8.66 -6.05 -13.86
N ILE A 62 -9.04 -7.28 -13.55
CA ILE A 62 -8.40 -8.49 -14.08
C ILE A 62 -9.30 -9.02 -15.18
N ASP A 63 -8.73 -9.45 -16.30
CA ASP A 63 -9.46 -10.24 -17.28
C ASP A 63 -9.52 -11.72 -16.83
N PRO A 64 -10.66 -12.24 -16.32
CA PRO A 64 -10.77 -13.64 -15.93
C PRO A 64 -10.67 -14.60 -17.13
N ALA A 65 -10.92 -14.11 -18.35
CA ALA A 65 -10.80 -14.91 -19.57
C ALA A 65 -9.33 -15.12 -19.98
N ALA A 66 -8.41 -14.25 -19.56
CA ALA A 66 -6.98 -14.41 -19.83
C ALA A 66 -6.41 -15.69 -19.18
N LYS A 67 -6.90 -16.07 -17.98
CA LYS A 67 -6.51 -17.31 -17.29
C LYS A 67 -7.03 -18.58 -17.98
N LYS A 68 -8.14 -18.49 -18.74
CA LYS A 68 -8.83 -19.65 -19.34
C LYS A 68 -8.43 -19.95 -20.78
N ARG A 69 -7.66 -19.08 -21.44
CA ARG A 69 -7.20 -19.35 -22.82
C ARG A 69 -6.16 -20.47 -22.80
N ARG A 70 -6.38 -21.53 -23.60
CA ARG A 70 -5.37 -22.58 -23.81
C ARG A 70 -4.13 -21.94 -24.46
N ILE A 71 -3.10 -21.72 -23.68
CA ILE A 71 -1.82 -21.21 -24.16
C ILE A 71 -1.02 -22.39 -24.71
N ASN A 72 -0.37 -22.20 -25.88
CA ASN A 72 0.52 -23.21 -26.43
C ASN A 72 1.64 -23.55 -25.40
N PRO A 73 1.92 -24.83 -25.12
CA PRO A 73 2.94 -25.24 -24.15
C PRO A 73 4.30 -24.55 -24.31
N LYS A 74 4.73 -24.27 -25.55
CA LYS A 74 5.98 -23.55 -25.86
C LYS A 74 5.94 -22.08 -25.41
N ARG A 75 4.77 -21.42 -25.53
CA ARG A 75 4.57 -20.05 -25.08
C ARG A 75 4.47 -19.99 -23.55
N LEU A 76 3.83 -20.99 -22.93
CA LEU A 76 3.77 -21.13 -21.48
C LEU A 76 5.17 -21.30 -20.87
N GLN A 77 6.01 -22.19 -21.42
CA GLN A 77 7.40 -22.36 -20.98
C GLN A 77 8.22 -21.07 -21.11
N ARG A 78 8.02 -20.28 -22.18
CA ARG A 78 8.68 -18.98 -22.34
C ARG A 78 8.19 -17.96 -21.32
N GLN A 79 6.89 -17.95 -20.97
CA GLN A 79 6.36 -17.08 -19.92
C GLN A 79 6.89 -17.49 -18.54
N ILE A 80 6.86 -18.78 -18.20
CA ILE A 80 7.44 -19.31 -16.96
C ILE A 80 8.93 -18.94 -16.86
N ARG A 81 9.70 -19.08 -17.95
CA ARG A 81 11.11 -18.69 -17.96
C ARG A 81 11.29 -17.18 -17.78
N ARG A 82 10.47 -16.36 -18.44
CA ARG A 82 10.49 -14.89 -18.27
C ARG A 82 10.08 -14.46 -16.87
N GLU A 83 9.11 -15.11 -16.25
CA GLU A 83 8.69 -14.86 -14.87
C GLU A 83 9.77 -15.34 -13.89
N LYS A 84 10.43 -16.47 -14.17
CA LYS A 84 11.56 -16.94 -13.36
C LYS A 84 12.79 -16.04 -13.48
N GLU A 85 13.06 -15.49 -14.67
CA GLU A 85 14.12 -14.51 -14.92
C GLU A 85 13.76 -13.11 -14.37
N ARG A 86 12.47 -12.75 -14.40
CA ARG A 86 11.89 -11.60 -13.68
C ARG A 86 11.49 -12.02 -12.28
N SER A 87 12.43 -12.47 -11.45
CA SER A 87 12.13 -12.78 -10.06
C SER A 87 11.45 -11.56 -9.40
N GLY A 88 10.16 -11.65 -9.07
CA GLY A 88 9.49 -10.54 -8.39
C GLY A 88 7.96 -10.44 -8.57
N ILE A 89 7.45 -9.37 -7.95
CA ILE A 89 6.04 -8.95 -7.90
C ILE A 89 5.44 -8.89 -9.32
N SER A 90 4.18 -9.33 -9.47
CA SER A 90 3.48 -9.24 -10.75
C SER A 90 3.33 -7.78 -11.21
N THR A 91 3.38 -7.52 -12.52
CA THR A 91 3.26 -6.15 -13.05
C THR A 91 1.93 -5.49 -12.64
N GLN A 92 0.86 -6.29 -12.57
CA GLN A 92 -0.45 -5.81 -12.10
C GLN A 92 -0.40 -5.42 -10.62
N SER A 93 0.20 -6.25 -9.76
CA SER A 93 0.34 -5.93 -8.34
C SER A 93 1.23 -4.71 -8.10
N GLN A 94 2.29 -4.52 -8.89
CA GLN A 94 3.11 -3.30 -8.86
C GLN A 94 2.28 -2.06 -9.24
N GLU A 95 1.44 -2.16 -10.26
CA GLU A 95 0.58 -1.06 -10.71
C GLU A 95 -0.49 -0.72 -9.67
N VAL A 96 -1.17 -1.72 -9.08
CA VAL A 96 -2.11 -1.52 -7.97
C VAL A 96 -1.46 -0.76 -6.83
N MET A 97 -0.28 -1.23 -6.38
CA MET A 97 0.44 -0.59 -5.28
C MET A 97 0.87 0.84 -5.61
N ARG A 98 1.26 1.13 -6.87
CA ARG A 98 1.61 2.48 -7.30
C ARG A 98 0.41 3.42 -7.20
N ILE A 99 -0.76 3.01 -7.71
CA ILE A 99 -1.97 3.83 -7.67
C ILE A 99 -2.39 4.06 -6.20
N GLN A 100 -2.33 3.03 -5.35
CA GLN A 100 -2.62 3.16 -3.92
C GLN A 100 -1.69 4.16 -3.22
N GLN A 101 -0.40 4.19 -3.57
CA GLN A 101 0.54 5.16 -3.02
C GLN A 101 0.24 6.60 -3.47
N GLU A 102 -0.19 6.78 -4.72
CA GLU A 102 -0.59 8.09 -5.24
C GLU A 102 -1.82 8.63 -4.52
N GLU A 103 -2.85 7.81 -4.28
CA GLU A 103 -4.02 8.20 -3.48
C GLU A 103 -3.64 8.58 -2.04
N ASN A 104 -2.85 7.74 -1.37
CA ASN A 104 -2.41 8.00 0.01
C ASN A 104 -1.61 9.31 0.10
N LYS A 105 -0.82 9.64 -0.93
CA LYS A 105 -0.08 10.91 -1.00
C LYS A 105 -1.03 12.10 -1.14
N GLN A 106 -2.09 11.98 -1.94
CA GLN A 106 -3.10 13.03 -2.07
C GLN A 106 -3.85 13.26 -0.76
N GLU A 107 -4.26 12.18 -0.08
CA GLU A 107 -4.91 12.25 1.24
C GLU A 107 -4.00 12.96 2.26
N GLN A 108 -2.72 12.59 2.34
CA GLN A 108 -1.78 13.23 3.26
C GLN A 108 -1.57 14.73 2.98
N VAL A 109 -1.53 15.13 1.71
CA VAL A 109 -1.43 16.55 1.34
C VAL A 109 -2.65 17.33 1.81
N ALA A 110 -3.85 16.76 1.67
CA ALA A 110 -5.09 17.37 2.14
C ALA A 110 -5.08 17.55 3.66
N VAL A 111 -4.77 16.48 4.41
CA VAL A 111 -4.68 16.51 5.88
C VAL A 111 -3.65 17.53 6.35
N SER A 112 -2.45 17.54 5.76
CA SER A 112 -1.39 18.49 6.13
C SER A 112 -1.80 19.95 5.89
N LYS A 113 -2.59 20.22 4.83
CA LYS A 113 -3.09 21.56 4.53
C LYS A 113 -4.11 22.01 5.59
N GLU A 114 -5.01 21.12 5.99
CA GLU A 114 -6.01 21.38 7.03
C GLU A 114 -5.35 21.66 8.39
N GLU A 115 -4.40 20.83 8.81
CA GLU A 115 -3.66 21.04 10.06
C GLU A 115 -2.92 22.38 10.08
N ARG A 116 -2.31 22.76 8.94
CA ARG A 116 -1.64 24.06 8.81
C ARG A 116 -2.61 25.23 8.91
N ALA A 117 -3.81 25.09 8.35
CA ALA A 117 -4.86 26.10 8.45
C ALA A 117 -5.33 26.25 9.91
N ALA A 118 -5.66 25.14 10.58
CA ALA A 118 -6.07 25.13 11.98
C ALA A 118 -5.00 25.73 12.90
N LYS A 119 -3.72 25.37 12.72
CA LYS A 119 -2.59 25.96 13.47
C LYS A 119 -2.45 27.47 13.24
N ARG A 120 -2.71 27.96 12.02
CA ARG A 120 -2.67 29.40 11.71
C ARG A 120 -3.81 30.15 12.38
N GLU A 121 -5.02 29.57 12.38
CA GLU A 121 -6.18 30.15 13.03
C GLU A 121 -6.00 30.24 14.55
N TYR A 122 -5.57 29.14 15.19
CA TYR A 122 -5.25 29.12 16.61
C TYR A 122 -4.24 30.22 17.00
N LYS A 123 -3.16 30.37 16.23
CA LYS A 123 -2.17 31.44 16.45
C LYS A 123 -2.77 32.84 16.32
N ARG A 124 -3.68 33.06 15.35
CA ARG A 124 -4.37 34.34 15.15
C ARG A 124 -5.31 34.65 16.32
N GLU A 125 -6.07 33.68 16.80
CA GLU A 125 -6.96 33.86 17.96
C GLU A 125 -6.18 34.20 19.22
N LEU A 126 -5.08 33.49 19.47
CA LEU A 126 -4.20 33.75 20.60
C LEU A 126 -3.61 35.18 20.53
N ALA A 127 -3.21 35.65 19.35
CA ALA A 127 -2.76 37.02 19.15
C ALA A 127 -3.88 38.06 19.39
N ARG A 128 -5.11 37.79 18.93
CA ARG A 128 -6.28 38.66 19.20
C ARG A 128 -6.59 38.73 20.70
N ASN A 129 -6.59 37.61 21.40
CA ASN A 129 -6.83 37.56 22.84
C ASN A 129 -5.76 38.31 23.63
N LYS A 130 -4.47 38.16 23.26
CA LYS A 130 -3.37 38.95 23.85
C LYS A 130 -3.55 40.45 23.63
N ARG A 131 -3.98 40.88 22.44
CA ARG A 131 -4.27 42.31 22.17
C ARG A 131 -5.43 42.82 23.03
N LYS A 132 -6.52 42.06 23.15
CA LYS A 132 -7.66 42.42 24.02
C LYS A 132 -7.25 42.55 25.48
N GLN A 133 -6.44 41.63 26.01
CA GLN A 133 -5.94 41.68 27.39
C GLN A 133 -5.07 42.92 27.65
N LYS A 134 -4.18 43.26 26.72
CA LYS A 134 -3.35 44.48 26.83
C LYS A 134 -4.19 45.76 26.92
N HIS A 135 -5.36 45.80 26.27
CA HIS A 135 -6.19 47.00 26.24
C HIS A 135 -7.10 47.15 27.47
N ARG A 136 -7.40 46.05 28.19
CA ARG A 136 -8.25 46.05 29.40
C ARG A 136 -7.51 46.42 30.69
N GLY A 137 -6.18 46.45 30.68
CA GLY A 137 -5.35 46.77 31.84
C GLY A 137 -4.89 48.24 31.91
N ARG A 138 -5.64 49.17 31.29
CA ARG A 138 -5.37 50.61 31.30
C ARG A 138 -6.61 51.36 31.77
#